data_AF-A0A086ZU24-F1
#
_entry.id   AF-A0A086ZU24-F1
#
_cell.length_a   1.000
_cell.length_b   1.000
_cell.length_c   1.000
_cell.angle_alpha   90.00
_cell.angle_beta   90.00
_cell.angle_gamma   90.00
#
_symmetry.space_group_name_H-M   'P 1'
#
loop_
_entity.id
_entity.type
_entity.pdbx_description
1 polymer ?
#
loop_
_entity_poly.entity_id
_entity_poly.type
_entity_poly.pdbx_seq_one_letter_code
_entity_poly.pdbx_strand_id
1 'polypeptide(L)'
;MVSRTSKSAVAKPTAKSRRISNAASSGDRRRLLVALRNMIAEQLDQGVTSPRDLAALTKRIADLGAEIETIDKARREHDPAVQALDTEDERMDDSED
;
A
#
# COMPACT_ATOMS: atom_id res chain seq x y z
N MET A 1 48.53 -6.86 17.15
CA MET A 1 47.27 -7.09 16.40
C MET A 1 46.12 -6.70 17.32
N VAL A 2 45.48 -5.54 17.13
CA VAL A 2 44.37 -5.11 18.00
C VAL A 2 43.09 -5.01 17.18
N SER A 3 42.15 -5.89 17.51
CA SER A 3 40.82 -6.02 16.95
C SER A 3 39.97 -4.79 17.25
N ARG A 4 39.42 -4.16 16.21
CA ARG A 4 38.34 -3.18 16.35
C ARG A 4 37.02 -3.87 16.02
N THR A 5 36.32 -4.34 17.05
CA THR A 5 34.90 -4.70 16.91
C THR A 5 34.08 -3.44 17.16
N SER A 6 33.57 -2.83 16.09
CA SER A 6 32.62 -1.72 16.17
C SER A 6 31.31 -2.21 16.78
N LYS A 7 31.03 -1.75 17.99
CA LYS A 7 29.80 -2.00 18.74
C LYS A 7 28.63 -1.34 18.00
N SER A 8 27.78 -2.15 17.38
CA SER A 8 26.59 -1.69 16.66
C SER A 8 25.62 -1.05 17.65
N ALA A 9 25.48 0.27 17.58
CA ALA A 9 24.49 1.00 18.36
C ALA A 9 23.10 0.73 17.78
N VAL A 10 22.28 -0.02 18.49
CA VAL A 10 20.88 -0.26 18.14
C VAL A 10 20.14 1.08 18.27
N ALA A 11 19.96 1.77 17.16
CA ALA A 11 19.18 3.01 17.10
C ALA A 11 17.72 2.73 17.51
N LYS A 12 17.15 3.58 18.38
CA LYS A 12 15.73 3.49 18.77
C LYS A 12 14.85 3.60 17.51
N PRO A 13 13.91 2.67 17.28
CA PRO A 13 13.03 2.74 16.12
C PRO A 13 12.16 4.00 16.24
N THR A 14 12.20 4.83 15.20
CA THR A 14 11.34 6.01 15.09
C THR A 14 9.87 5.58 14.98
N ALA A 15 8.94 6.47 15.34
CA ALA A 15 7.50 6.21 15.23
C ALA A 15 7.08 5.71 13.82
N LYS A 16 7.81 6.14 12.77
CA LYS A 16 7.63 5.73 11.37
C LYS A 16 7.99 4.27 11.12
N SER A 17 9.16 3.84 11.59
CA SER A 17 9.59 2.44 11.54
C SER A 17 8.59 1.53 12.27
N ARG A 18 7.98 2.06 13.35
CA ARG A 18 6.92 1.36 14.09
C ARG A 18 5.63 1.18 13.29
N ARG A 19 5.25 2.14 12.43
CA ARG A 19 4.05 2.00 11.58
C ARG A 19 4.19 0.88 10.55
N ILE A 20 5.35 0.78 9.91
CA ILE A 20 5.61 -0.24 8.88
C ILE A 20 5.74 -1.62 9.51
N SER A 21 6.50 -1.74 10.61
CA SER A 21 6.61 -3.00 11.34
C SER A 21 5.25 -3.47 11.87
N ASN A 22 4.44 -2.58 12.44
CA ASN A 22 3.07 -2.92 12.86
C ASN A 22 2.19 -3.38 11.68
N ALA A 23 2.31 -2.74 10.51
CA ALA A 23 1.58 -3.16 9.31
C ALA A 23 2.03 -4.54 8.82
N ALA A 24 3.35 -4.80 8.79
CA ALA A 24 3.91 -6.09 8.44
C ALA A 24 3.46 -7.20 9.42
N SER A 25 3.49 -6.93 10.72
CA SER A 25 3.03 -7.87 11.74
C SER A 25 1.53 -8.15 11.71
N SER A 26 0.73 -7.26 11.11
CA SER A 26 -0.73 -7.45 11.04
C SER A 26 -1.19 -8.46 10.01
N GLY A 27 -0.31 -8.91 9.10
CA GLY A 27 -0.66 -9.83 8.01
C GLY A 27 -1.54 -9.22 6.91
N ASP A 28 -1.98 -7.97 7.07
CA ASP A 28 -2.74 -7.26 6.05
C ASP A 28 -1.81 -6.68 4.98
N ARG A 29 -1.76 -7.34 3.83
CA ARG A 29 -0.98 -6.92 2.66
C ARG A 29 -1.33 -5.49 2.24
N ARG A 30 -2.62 -5.11 2.23
CA ARG A 30 -3.03 -3.75 1.83
C ARG A 30 -2.44 -2.72 2.78
N ARG A 31 -2.53 -2.98 4.09
CA ARG A 31 -2.01 -2.08 5.13
C ARG A 31 -0.49 -1.92 5.03
N LEU A 32 0.24 -2.99 4.73
CA LEU A 32 1.68 -2.94 4.51
C LEU A 32 2.04 -2.06 3.31
N LEU A 33 1.38 -2.25 2.17
CA LEU A 33 1.63 -1.47 0.94
C LEU A 33 1.35 0.02 1.16
N VAL A 34 0.26 0.37 1.85
CA VAL A 34 -0.06 1.75 2.21
C VAL A 34 1.01 2.35 3.12
N ALA A 35 1.47 1.61 4.12
CA ALA A 35 2.52 2.07 5.03
C ALA A 35 3.84 2.34 4.30
N LEU A 36 4.23 1.45 3.37
CA LEU A 36 5.43 1.63 2.55
C LEU A 36 5.30 2.82 1.59
N ARG A 37 4.15 2.99 0.94
CA ARG A 37 3.89 4.14 0.06
C ARG A 37 4.04 5.46 0.82
N ASN A 38 3.43 5.57 1.99
CA ASN A 38 3.49 6.78 2.81
C ASN A 38 4.91 7.07 3.30
N MET A 39 5.68 6.04 3.66
CA MET A 39 7.09 6.20 4.01
C MET A 39 7.90 6.79 2.86
N ILE A 40 7.72 6.28 1.64
CA ILE A 40 8.45 6.78 0.47
C ILE A 40 8.03 8.21 0.13
N ALA A 41 6.72 8.52 0.18
CA ALA A 41 6.23 9.88 -0.02
C ALA A 41 6.87 10.88 0.97
N GLU A 42 6.89 10.54 2.26
CA GLU A 42 7.57 11.38 3.27
C GLU A 42 9.08 11.52 3.02
N GLN A 43 9.73 10.50 2.46
CA GLN A 43 11.16 10.56 2.12
C GLN A 43 11.40 11.49 0.92
N LEU A 44 10.47 11.54 -0.03
CA LEU A 44 10.50 12.48 -1.14
C LEU A 44 10.25 13.92 -0.66
N ASP A 45 9.27 14.12 0.23
CA ASP A 45 8.94 15.43 0.81
C ASP A 45 10.12 16.05 1.57
N GLN A 46 10.98 15.23 2.18
CA GLN A 46 12.18 15.69 2.87
C GLN A 46 13.25 16.27 1.93
N GLY A 47 13.16 16.04 0.61
CA GLY A 47 14.07 16.62 -0.38
C GLY A 47 15.53 16.16 -0.27
N VAL A 48 15.85 15.21 0.61
CA VAL A 48 17.21 14.67 0.83
C VAL A 48 17.55 13.49 -0.11
N THR A 49 16.69 13.23 -1.10
CA THR A 49 16.81 12.08 -1.99
C THR A 49 17.78 12.38 -3.13
N SER A 50 18.73 11.48 -3.39
CA SER A 50 19.66 11.64 -4.51
C SER A 50 18.91 11.60 -5.86
N PRO A 51 19.36 12.32 -6.91
CA PRO A 51 18.70 12.29 -8.23
C PRO A 51 18.56 10.88 -8.82
N ARG A 52 19.51 9.99 -8.49
CA ARG A 52 19.49 8.58 -8.90
C ARG A 52 18.37 7.81 -8.21
N ASP A 53 18.17 8.05 -6.92
CA ASP A 53 17.13 7.35 -6.13
C ASP A 53 15.75 7.93 -6.40
N LEU A 54 15.66 9.19 -6.82
CA LEU A 54 14.39 9.86 -7.11
C LEU A 54 13.55 9.09 -8.13
N ALA A 55 14.14 8.71 -9.27
CA ALA A 55 13.43 7.96 -10.31
C ALA A 55 12.99 6.56 -9.83
N ALA A 56 13.81 5.91 -9.00
CA ALA A 56 13.49 4.60 -8.45
C ALA A 56 12.34 4.69 -7.43
N LEU A 57 12.35 5.71 -6.57
CA LEU A 57 11.33 5.91 -5.54
C LEU A 57 9.99 6.37 -6.13
N THR A 58 10.00 7.25 -7.13
CA THR A 58 8.76 7.67 -7.83
C THR A 58 8.11 6.51 -8.57
N LYS A 59 8.91 5.67 -9.26
CA LYS A 59 8.40 4.43 -9.86
C LYS A 59 7.82 3.49 -8.80
N ARG A 60 8.51 3.34 -7.67
CA ARG A 60 8.03 2.49 -6.58
C ARG A 60 6.69 2.96 -6.01
N ILE A 61 6.45 4.28 -5.91
CA ILE A 61 5.14 4.83 -5.51
C ILE A 61 4.06 4.43 -6.52
N ALA A 62 4.33 4.56 -7.82
CA ALA A 62 3.37 4.20 -8.86
C ALA A 62 3.01 2.71 -8.81
N ASP A 63 4.01 1.84 -8.69
CA ASP A 63 3.82 0.39 -8.58
C ASP A 63 2.98 0.01 -7.35
N LEU A 64 3.28 0.60 -6.18
CA LEU A 64 2.52 0.38 -4.95
C LEU A 64 1.08 0.89 -5.07
N GLY A 65 0.87 2.01 -5.78
CA GLY A 65 -0.46 2.55 -6.06
C GLY A 65 -1.32 1.59 -6.87
N ALA A 66 -0.79 1.09 -7.98
CA ALA A 66 -1.47 0.12 -8.83
C ALA A 66 -1.82 -1.17 -8.06
N GLU A 67 -0.90 -1.68 -7.24
CA GLU A 67 -1.13 -2.89 -6.45
C GLU A 67 -2.22 -2.70 -5.38
N ILE A 68 -2.29 -1.52 -4.75
CA ILE A 68 -3.36 -1.17 -3.81
C ILE A 68 -4.70 -1.09 -4.53
N GLU A 69 -4.75 -0.46 -5.71
CA GLU A 69 -5.97 -0.39 -6.52
C GLU A 69 -6.47 -1.78 -6.93
N THR A 70 -5.57 -2.69 -7.32
CA THR A 70 -5.93 -4.08 -7.61
C THR A 70 -6.55 -4.77 -6.40
N ILE A 71 -5.98 -4.60 -5.21
CA ILE A 71 -6.55 -5.18 -3.97
C ILE A 71 -7.91 -4.56 -3.66
N ASP A 72 -8.03 -3.25 -3.77
CA ASP A 72 -9.27 -2.53 -3.45
C ASP A 72 -10.39 -2.87 -4.45
N LYS A 73 -10.07 -3.08 -5.73
CA LYS A 73 -11.02 -3.60 -6.75
C LYS A 73 -11.46 -5.03 -6.44
N ALA A 74 -10.51 -5.94 -6.20
CA ALA A 74 -10.83 -7.33 -5.86
C ALA A 74 -11.71 -7.44 -4.60
N ARG A 75 -11.51 -6.54 -3.62
CA ARG A 75 -12.38 -6.45 -2.43
C ARG A 75 -13.79 -5.96 -2.74
N ARG A 76 -13.94 -5.01 -3.69
CA ARG A 76 -15.24 -4.47 -4.11
C ARG A 76 -16.03 -5.45 -4.99
N GLU A 77 -15.37 -6.15 -5.90
CA GLU A 77 -16.00 -7.18 -6.75
C GLU A 77 -16.55 -8.36 -5.92
N HIS A 78 -15.91 -8.65 -4.78
CA HIS A 78 -16.37 -9.65 -3.82
C HIS A 78 -17.40 -9.10 -2.82
N ASP A 79 -17.82 -7.84 -2.94
CA ASP A 79 -18.89 -7.27 -2.13
C ASP A 79 -20.25 -7.61 -2.76
N PRO A 80 -21.11 -8.42 -2.09
CA PRO A 80 -22.41 -8.79 -2.64
C PRO A 80 -23.32 -7.58 -2.90
N ALA A 81 -23.11 -6.46 -2.20
CA ALA A 81 -23.86 -5.23 -2.44
C ALA A 81 -23.49 -4.60 -3.80
N VAL A 82 -22.26 -4.78 -4.29
CA VAL A 82 -21.82 -4.28 -5.60
C VAL A 82 -22.33 -5.19 -6.72
N GLN A 83 -22.36 -6.51 -6.52
CA GLN A 83 -22.95 -7.45 -7.49
C GLN A 83 -24.44 -7.23 -7.71
N ALA A 84 -25.18 -6.82 -6.67
CA ALA A 84 -26.60 -6.50 -6.79
C ALA A 84 -26.88 -5.22 -7.60
N LEU A 85 -25.92 -4.29 -7.69
CA LEU A 85 -26.04 -3.08 -8.51
C LEU A 85 -25.80 -3.33 -10.01
N ASP A 86 -25.02 -4.35 -10.34
CA ASP A 86 -24.74 -4.77 -11.73
C ASP A 86 -25.80 -5.74 -12.29
N THR A 87 -26.81 -6.11 -11.49
CA THR A 87 -27.93 -6.91 -12.00
C THR A 87 -28.83 -5.99 -12.83
N GLU A 88 -28.84 -6.20 -14.15
CA GLU A 88 -29.75 -5.50 -15.04
C GLU A 88 -31.20 -5.85 -14.68
N ASP A 89 -32.04 -4.83 -14.48
CA ASP A 89 -33.45 -5.00 -14.12
C ASP A 89 -34.17 -5.68 -15.29
N GLU A 90 -34.73 -6.88 -15.06
CA GLU A 90 -35.47 -7.60 -16.09
C GLU A 90 -36.68 -6.76 -16.50
N ARG A 91 -36.81 -6.48 -17.81
CA ARG A 91 -37.97 -5.74 -18.33
C ARG A 91 -39.21 -6.58 -18.13
N MET A 92 -40.01 -6.20 -17.14
CA MET A 92 -41.31 -6.79 -16.84
C MET A 92 -42.17 -6.67 -18.11
N ASP A 93 -42.44 -7.81 -18.75
CA ASP A 93 -43.28 -7.87 -19.95
C ASP A 93 -44.74 -7.71 -19.52
N ASP A 94 -45.29 -6.51 -19.72
CA ASP A 94 -46.71 -6.21 -19.55
C ASP A 94 -47.52 -6.98 -20.61
N SER A 95 -47.79 -8.24 -20.31
CA SER A 95 -48.79 -9.04 -21.01
C SER A 95 -50.12 -8.90 -20.27
N GLU A 96 -50.82 -7.80 -20.57
CA GLU A 96 -52.25 -7.65 -20.23
C GLU A 96 -53.11 -8.33 -21.32
N ASP A 97 -53.97 -9.24 -20.87
CA ASP A 97 -54.98 -10.02 -21.61
C ASP A 97 -56.12 -9.13 -22.16
#